data_AF-A0A953MVG6-F1
#
_entry.id   AF-A0A953MVG6-F1
#
_cell.length_a   1.000
_cell.length_b   1.000
_cell.length_c   1.000
_cell.angle_alpha   90.00
_cell.angle_beta   90.00
_cell.angle_gamma   90.00
#
_symmetry.space_group_name_H-M   'P 1'
#
loop_
_entity.id
_entity.type
_entity.pdbx_description
1 polymer ?
#
loop_
_entity_poly.entity_id
_entity_poly.type
_entity_poly.pdbx_seq_one_letter_code
_entity_poly.pdbx_strand_id
1 'polypeptide(L)'
;MRSISLLSSLMMRRISLTSALICSLLAHATNYYVSPSGNDGNNGTSQATAWKTIARVNQAYTFLPGDKILFERGGVFRGELNLATSGSQSQPVTVGAYGTGAMPVIKGSEVVTNWSLHQGNIWRASVTSGKVDQLYLGGQRMTPARYPNTGWLRTSQGGGTQVQSGDLTQPNGYWNGAVMVLRSSSWSFDTLLVTSYANGTVNFSSPTYNLGSDPWGFYMTGKLAELDSPGEWYYDRAAQQLYFWPPNNGDPNNQTVEAAVYLNGVICSWQNEHFRVENIAFRHQRKAGVLNNGASDVTVTGCDFQWLYHGILSAGTHSLYSGNTFRNTYATG
;
A
#
# COMPACT_ATOMS: atom_id res chain seq x y z
N MET A 1 -97.26 -4.36 46.73
CA MET A 1 -97.32 -5.29 45.59
C MET A 1 -96.95 -4.52 44.32
N ARG A 2 -96.13 -5.13 43.46
CA ARG A 2 -95.52 -4.62 42.20
C ARG A 2 -94.12 -4.02 42.31
N SER A 3 -93.17 -4.92 42.07
CA SER A 3 -91.81 -4.79 41.58
C SER A 3 -91.76 -4.28 40.13
N ILE A 4 -90.77 -3.45 39.78
CA ILE A 4 -90.20 -3.32 38.43
C ILE A 4 -88.69 -3.08 38.55
N SER A 5 -87.93 -3.94 37.85
CA SER A 5 -86.48 -3.97 37.64
C SER A 5 -86.09 -3.33 36.30
N LEU A 6 -84.79 -3.03 36.09
CA LEU A 6 -83.94 -3.18 34.88
C LEU A 6 -82.83 -2.08 34.86
N LEU A 7 -81.55 -2.42 35.07
CA LEU A 7 -80.47 -2.65 34.05
C LEU A 7 -79.95 -1.33 33.43
N SER A 8 -78.67 -1.04 33.14
CA SER A 8 -77.35 -1.66 33.25
C SER A 8 -76.35 -0.73 32.54
N SER A 9 -75.12 -0.52 33.02
CA SER A 9 -73.97 -0.37 32.11
C SER A 9 -72.65 -0.73 32.80
N LEU A 10 -71.90 -1.61 32.16
CA LEU A 10 -70.62 -2.17 32.57
C LEU A 10 -69.58 -1.68 31.55
N MET A 11 -68.51 -1.02 31.97
CA MET A 11 -67.31 -0.83 31.14
C MET A 11 -66.07 -1.21 31.95
N MET A 12 -65.59 -2.44 31.74
CA MET A 12 -64.28 -2.92 32.19
C MET A 12 -63.29 -2.70 31.04
N ARG A 13 -62.29 -1.84 31.27
CA ARG A 13 -61.21 -1.55 30.34
C ARG A 13 -60.09 -2.59 30.58
N ARG A 14 -59.89 -3.50 29.63
CA ARG A 14 -58.78 -4.48 29.65
C ARG A 14 -57.49 -3.79 29.20
N ILE A 15 -56.50 -3.72 30.09
CA ILE A 15 -55.11 -3.37 29.74
C ILE A 15 -54.41 -4.69 29.40
N SER A 16 -54.06 -4.90 28.13
CA SER A 16 -53.18 -6.02 27.73
C SER A 16 -51.73 -5.55 27.80
N LEU A 17 -50.96 -6.16 28.71
CA LEU A 17 -49.50 -6.04 28.75
C LEU A 17 -48.91 -7.09 27.79
N THR A 18 -48.49 -6.69 26.60
CA THR A 18 -47.64 -7.52 25.74
C THR A 18 -46.18 -7.31 26.14
N SER A 19 -45.62 -8.29 26.86
CA SER A 19 -44.19 -8.33 27.19
C SER A 19 -43.42 -8.73 25.93
N ALA A 20 -42.69 -7.78 25.33
CA ALA A 20 -41.79 -8.04 24.22
C ALA A 20 -40.49 -8.63 24.77
N LEU A 21 -40.33 -9.96 24.65
CA LEU A 21 -39.07 -10.64 24.90
C LEU A 21 -38.10 -10.27 23.77
N ILE A 22 -37.32 -9.21 23.95
CA ILE A 22 -36.18 -8.89 23.08
C ILE A 22 -35.13 -9.96 23.36
N CYS A 23 -35.14 -11.02 22.56
CA CYS A 23 -34.03 -11.97 22.50
C CYS A 23 -32.90 -11.27 21.76
N SER A 24 -32.03 -10.59 22.50
CA SER A 24 -30.77 -10.09 21.98
C SER A 24 -29.94 -11.28 21.51
N LEU A 25 -29.92 -11.51 20.19
CA LEU A 25 -28.87 -12.30 19.56
C LEU A 25 -27.55 -11.61 19.93
N LEU A 26 -26.83 -12.18 20.90
CA LEU A 26 -25.45 -11.81 21.18
C LEU A 26 -24.65 -12.18 19.92
N ALA A 27 -24.45 -11.22 19.03
CA ALA A 27 -23.48 -11.34 17.96
C ALA A 27 -22.11 -11.50 18.64
N HIS A 28 -21.63 -12.74 18.70
CA HIS A 28 -20.32 -13.05 19.24
C HIS A 28 -19.25 -12.61 18.24
N ALA A 29 -18.36 -11.72 18.69
CA ALA A 29 -17.12 -11.42 18.01
C ALA A 29 -16.36 -12.70 17.66
N THR A 30 -16.00 -12.87 16.40
CA THR A 30 -15.25 -14.03 15.89
C THR A 30 -13.79 -13.65 15.64
N ASN A 31 -12.88 -14.51 16.09
CA ASN A 31 -11.46 -14.39 15.75
C ASN A 31 -11.17 -15.23 14.51
N TYR A 32 -10.71 -14.58 13.45
CA TYR A 32 -10.20 -15.20 12.23
C TYR A 32 -8.67 -15.20 12.26
N TYR A 33 -8.06 -16.30 11.82
CA TYR A 33 -6.63 -16.53 11.86
C TYR A 33 -6.07 -16.70 10.46
N VAL A 34 -4.90 -16.09 10.21
CA VAL A 34 -4.19 -16.16 8.93
C VAL A 34 -2.75 -16.57 9.20
N SER A 35 -2.29 -17.64 8.56
CA SER A 35 -0.96 -18.24 8.72
C SER A 35 -0.31 -18.53 7.37
N PRO A 36 1.01 -18.33 7.18
CA PRO A 36 1.70 -18.79 5.97
C PRO A 36 1.60 -20.31 5.73
N SER A 37 1.39 -21.07 6.82
CA SER A 37 1.18 -22.52 6.80
C SER A 37 -0.30 -22.94 6.70
N GLY A 38 -1.22 -21.97 6.69
CA GLY A 38 -2.66 -22.21 6.60
C GLY A 38 -3.13 -22.70 5.24
N ASN A 39 -4.47 -22.82 5.10
CA ASN A 39 -5.13 -23.24 3.86
C ASN A 39 -6.41 -22.42 3.64
N ASP A 40 -6.59 -21.87 2.44
CA ASP A 40 -7.75 -21.02 2.12
C ASP A 40 -9.08 -21.79 2.01
N GLY A 41 -9.03 -23.13 1.96
CA GLY A 41 -10.18 -24.01 2.12
C GLY A 41 -10.64 -24.17 3.57
N ASN A 42 -9.88 -23.69 4.56
CA ASN A 42 -10.26 -23.75 5.97
C ASN A 42 -11.37 -22.73 6.32
N ASN A 43 -11.94 -22.88 7.52
CA ASN A 43 -12.94 -21.94 8.04
C ASN A 43 -12.34 -20.65 8.66
N GLY A 44 -11.03 -20.63 8.96
CA GLY A 44 -10.34 -19.47 9.50
C GLY A 44 -10.58 -19.21 11.00
N THR A 45 -11.45 -19.95 11.68
CA THR A 45 -11.91 -19.58 13.05
C THR A 45 -11.08 -20.17 14.19
N SER A 46 -9.98 -20.86 13.87
CA SER A 46 -8.98 -21.32 14.84
C SER A 46 -7.57 -21.24 14.26
N GLN A 47 -6.54 -21.23 15.11
CA GLN A 47 -5.14 -21.25 14.64
C GLN A 47 -4.82 -22.51 13.82
N ALA A 48 -5.39 -23.66 14.18
CA ALA A 48 -5.19 -24.93 13.47
C ALA A 48 -5.91 -24.98 12.10
N THR A 49 -6.94 -24.16 11.93
CA THR A 49 -7.73 -24.04 10.70
C THR A 49 -7.62 -22.62 10.12
N ALA A 50 -6.44 -22.00 10.24
CA ALA A 50 -6.18 -20.66 9.72
C ALA A 50 -6.28 -20.62 8.18
N TRP A 51 -6.71 -19.48 7.65
CA TRP A 51 -6.56 -19.16 6.23
C TRP A 51 -5.09 -18.90 5.89
N LYS A 52 -4.77 -18.93 4.59
CA LYS A 52 -3.41 -18.72 4.11
C LYS A 52 -3.17 -17.30 3.60
N THR A 53 -4.14 -16.74 2.87
CA THR A 53 -3.93 -15.52 2.07
C THR A 53 -4.82 -14.36 2.49
N ILE A 54 -4.33 -13.14 2.25
CA ILE A 54 -5.14 -11.91 2.37
C ILE A 54 -6.31 -11.94 1.36
N ALA A 55 -6.11 -12.54 0.19
CA ALA A 55 -7.17 -12.70 -0.80
C ALA A 55 -8.37 -13.48 -0.23
N ARG A 56 -8.13 -14.54 0.54
CA ARG A 56 -9.19 -15.29 1.21
C ARG A 56 -9.89 -14.47 2.29
N VAL A 57 -9.15 -13.67 3.05
CA VAL A 57 -9.73 -12.74 4.04
C VAL A 57 -10.68 -11.76 3.35
N ASN A 58 -10.27 -11.15 2.24
CA ASN A 58 -11.11 -10.22 1.48
C ASN A 58 -12.39 -10.88 0.93
N GLN A 59 -12.37 -12.18 0.63
CA GLN A 59 -13.56 -12.91 0.19
C GLN A 59 -14.56 -13.15 1.34
N ALA A 60 -14.12 -13.08 2.59
CA ALA A 60 -14.99 -13.10 3.76
C ALA A 60 -15.56 -11.70 4.00
N TYR A 61 -16.49 -11.25 3.16
CA TYR A 61 -17.02 -9.87 3.18
C TYR A 61 -17.90 -9.51 4.38
N THR A 62 -18.21 -10.47 5.26
CA THR A 62 -19.18 -10.28 6.35
C THR A 62 -18.49 -10.31 7.71
N PHE A 63 -17.59 -9.34 7.95
CA PHE A 63 -17.08 -9.09 9.29
C PHE A 63 -18.12 -8.32 10.11
N LEU A 64 -18.31 -8.69 11.35
CA LEU A 64 -19.25 -8.06 12.28
C LEU A 64 -18.52 -7.21 13.32
N PRO A 65 -19.21 -6.27 13.99
CA PRO A 65 -18.64 -5.55 15.12
C PRO A 65 -18.00 -6.49 16.15
N GLY A 66 -16.72 -6.24 16.43
CA GLY A 66 -15.91 -7.00 17.38
C GLY A 66 -15.04 -8.09 16.76
N ASP A 67 -15.26 -8.44 15.49
CA ASP A 67 -14.46 -9.44 14.79
C ASP A 67 -12.98 -9.03 14.72
N LYS A 68 -12.11 -10.05 14.75
CA LYS A 68 -10.66 -9.87 14.66
C LYS A 68 -10.09 -10.68 13.53
N ILE A 69 -9.19 -10.08 12.76
CA ILE A 69 -8.38 -10.72 11.72
C ILE A 69 -6.95 -10.74 12.23
N LEU A 70 -6.48 -11.92 12.66
CA LEU A 70 -5.23 -12.10 13.37
C LEU A 70 -4.21 -12.81 12.46
N PHE A 71 -3.11 -12.13 12.17
CA PHE A 71 -2.00 -12.66 11.38
C PHE A 71 -0.94 -13.30 12.27
N GLU A 72 -0.42 -14.46 11.86
CA GLU A 72 0.60 -15.19 12.62
C GLU A 72 1.92 -14.43 12.67
N ARG A 73 2.44 -14.20 13.88
CA ARG A 73 3.77 -13.61 14.10
C ARG A 73 4.87 -14.42 13.41
N GLY A 74 5.84 -13.70 12.86
CA GLY A 74 6.89 -14.26 11.99
C GLY A 74 6.45 -14.53 10.55
N GLY A 75 5.15 -14.42 10.24
CA GLY A 75 4.63 -14.65 8.89
C GLY A 75 4.82 -13.47 7.93
N VAL A 76 4.86 -13.79 6.63
CA VAL A 76 4.83 -12.81 5.53
C VAL A 76 3.56 -13.02 4.72
N PHE A 77 2.77 -11.97 4.58
CA PHE A 77 1.49 -11.97 3.88
C PHE A 77 1.52 -10.91 2.78
N ARG A 78 1.22 -11.30 1.54
CA ARG A 78 1.31 -10.41 0.37
C ARG A 78 -0.09 -10.05 -0.11
N GLY A 79 -0.31 -8.76 -0.39
CA GLY A 79 -1.60 -8.26 -0.87
C GLY A 79 -2.09 -7.02 -0.13
N GLU A 80 -3.35 -6.70 -0.39
CA GLU A 80 -4.08 -5.57 0.20
C GLU A 80 -5.30 -6.09 0.96
N LEU A 81 -5.48 -5.68 2.20
CA LEU A 81 -6.65 -6.03 3.03
C LEU A 81 -7.66 -4.88 3.01
N ASN A 82 -8.89 -5.17 2.59
CA ASN A 82 -9.99 -4.20 2.56
C ASN A 82 -10.91 -4.40 3.77
N LEU A 83 -11.00 -3.38 4.61
CA LEU A 83 -12.00 -3.31 5.67
C LEU A 83 -13.16 -2.46 5.18
N ALA A 84 -14.33 -3.08 5.02
CA ALA A 84 -15.51 -2.45 4.42
C ALA A 84 -16.79 -2.64 5.25
N THR A 85 -16.64 -2.98 6.54
CA THR A 85 -17.77 -3.10 7.47
C THR A 85 -17.43 -2.47 8.80
N SER A 86 -18.30 -1.56 9.27
CA SER A 86 -18.09 -0.86 10.54
C SER A 86 -18.04 -1.80 11.74
N GLY A 87 -17.17 -1.45 12.68
CA GLY A 87 -17.30 -1.89 14.06
C GLY A 87 -18.27 -1.01 14.85
N SER A 88 -18.21 -1.10 16.16
CA SER A 88 -18.81 -0.15 17.09
C SER A 88 -17.77 0.37 18.07
N GLN A 89 -18.07 1.45 18.78
CA GLN A 89 -17.18 2.01 19.80
C GLN A 89 -16.71 0.96 20.84
N SER A 90 -17.60 0.07 21.26
CA SER A 90 -17.29 -1.01 22.21
C SER A 90 -16.77 -2.29 21.54
N GLN A 91 -17.03 -2.47 20.24
CA GLN A 91 -16.68 -3.68 19.47
C GLN A 91 -16.12 -3.29 18.09
N PRO A 92 -14.89 -2.74 18.04
CA PRO A 92 -14.25 -2.39 16.78
C PRO A 92 -13.84 -3.63 15.99
N VAL A 93 -13.81 -3.53 14.66
CA VAL A 93 -13.20 -4.56 13.80
C VAL A 93 -11.69 -4.39 13.85
N THR A 94 -10.98 -5.46 14.21
CA THR A 94 -9.54 -5.39 14.53
C THR A 94 -8.69 -6.22 13.57
N VAL A 95 -7.67 -5.62 12.99
CA VAL A 95 -6.57 -6.31 12.30
C VAL A 95 -5.38 -6.35 13.26
N GLY A 96 -4.95 -7.55 13.62
CA GLY A 96 -3.93 -7.74 14.65
C GLY A 96 -3.03 -8.93 14.40
N ALA A 97 -2.29 -9.32 15.43
CA ALA A 97 -1.35 -10.43 15.39
C ALA A 97 -1.65 -11.48 16.46
N TYR A 98 -1.30 -12.74 16.19
CA TYR A 98 -1.30 -13.83 17.18
C TYR A 98 0.01 -14.61 17.16
N GLY A 99 0.23 -15.47 18.17
CA GLY A 99 1.45 -16.25 18.30
C GLY A 99 2.58 -15.46 18.98
N THR A 100 3.83 -15.85 18.73
CA THR A 100 5.02 -15.26 19.37
C THR A 100 6.08 -14.91 18.32
N GLY A 101 7.05 -14.05 18.69
CA GLY A 101 8.13 -13.62 17.79
C GLY A 101 7.86 -12.29 17.09
N ALA A 102 8.51 -12.09 15.94
CA ALA A 102 8.45 -10.84 15.18
C ALA A 102 7.01 -10.50 14.73
N MET A 103 6.72 -9.22 14.50
CA MET A 103 5.43 -8.82 13.92
C MET A 103 5.18 -9.53 12.58
N PRO A 104 3.94 -9.96 12.28
CA PRO A 104 3.58 -10.37 10.93
C PRO A 104 3.83 -9.23 9.95
N VAL A 105 4.31 -9.55 8.76
CA VAL A 105 4.64 -8.57 7.72
C VAL A 105 3.60 -8.60 6.62
N ILE A 106 2.86 -7.50 6.44
CA ILE A 106 2.05 -7.27 5.24
C ILE A 106 2.92 -6.58 4.18
N LYS A 107 3.22 -7.32 3.11
CA LYS A 107 4.06 -6.88 2.00
C LYS A 107 3.23 -6.43 0.79
N GLY A 108 3.55 -5.24 0.30
CA GLY A 108 3.02 -4.71 -0.96
C GLY A 108 3.80 -5.16 -2.20
N SER A 109 4.68 -6.16 -2.05
CA SER A 109 5.55 -6.68 -3.10
C SER A 109 5.34 -8.16 -3.33
N GLU A 110 5.67 -8.61 -4.53
CA GLU A 110 5.69 -10.01 -4.94
C GLU A 110 7.11 -10.50 -5.20
N VAL A 111 7.36 -11.78 -4.95
CA VAL A 111 8.66 -12.40 -5.30
C VAL A 111 8.73 -12.54 -6.81
N VAL A 112 9.80 -12.01 -7.41
CA VAL A 112 10.06 -12.17 -8.84
C VAL A 112 10.90 -13.42 -9.04
N THR A 113 10.40 -14.33 -9.87
CA THR A 113 11.02 -15.62 -10.18
C THR A 113 11.21 -15.78 -11.69
N ASN A 114 11.81 -16.89 -12.12
CA ASN A 114 12.04 -17.22 -13.53
C ASN A 114 12.89 -16.18 -14.26
N TRP A 115 13.99 -15.77 -13.62
CA TRP A 115 14.94 -14.85 -14.23
C TRP A 115 15.73 -15.57 -15.32
N SER A 116 15.86 -14.92 -16.48
CA SER A 116 16.70 -15.35 -17.59
C SER A 116 17.74 -14.29 -17.90
N LEU A 117 18.93 -14.71 -18.32
CA LEU A 117 19.98 -13.78 -18.72
C LEU A 117 19.53 -12.99 -19.96
N HIS A 118 19.65 -11.66 -19.91
CA HIS A 118 19.35 -10.78 -21.04
C HIS A 118 20.63 -10.43 -21.81
N GLN A 119 21.58 -9.78 -21.14
CA GLN A 119 22.88 -9.38 -21.72
C GLN A 119 23.87 -9.04 -20.60
N GLY A 120 25.13 -9.48 -20.73
CA GLY A 120 26.16 -9.18 -19.74
C GLY A 120 25.77 -9.69 -18.35
N ASN A 121 25.58 -8.80 -17.39
CA ASN A 121 25.09 -9.11 -16.04
C ASN A 121 23.62 -8.71 -15.81
N ILE A 122 22.92 -8.30 -16.87
CA ILE A 122 21.52 -7.92 -16.81
C ILE A 122 20.67 -9.16 -17.01
N TRP A 123 19.78 -9.40 -16.05
CA TRP A 123 18.76 -10.44 -16.07
C TRP A 123 17.40 -9.82 -16.36
N ARG A 124 16.47 -10.64 -16.86
CA ARG A 124 15.08 -10.24 -17.05
C ARG A 124 14.08 -11.28 -16.57
N ALA A 125 12.92 -10.81 -16.13
CA ALA A 125 11.78 -11.63 -15.74
C ALA A 125 10.45 -10.96 -16.11
N SER A 126 9.43 -11.78 -16.35
CA SER A 126 8.08 -11.29 -16.63
C SER A 126 7.37 -10.88 -15.33
N VAL A 127 6.81 -9.66 -15.29
CA VAL A 127 6.01 -9.17 -14.15
C VAL A 127 4.71 -8.59 -14.69
N THR A 128 3.61 -9.33 -14.57
CA THR A 128 2.32 -8.98 -15.22
C THR A 128 1.36 -8.21 -14.31
N SER A 129 1.70 -8.03 -13.04
CA SER A 129 0.89 -7.38 -12.00
C SER A 129 0.76 -5.84 -12.16
N GLY A 130 1.11 -5.30 -13.33
CA GLY A 130 0.95 -3.90 -13.67
C GLY A 130 2.22 -3.09 -13.48
N LYS A 131 2.18 -2.04 -12.66
CA LYS A 131 3.28 -1.07 -12.47
C LYS A 131 4.21 -1.52 -11.35
N VAL A 132 5.49 -1.69 -11.66
CA VAL A 132 6.56 -1.85 -10.67
C VAL A 132 7.10 -0.47 -10.32
N ASP A 133 6.94 -0.06 -9.06
CA ASP A 133 7.45 1.25 -8.59
C ASP A 133 8.78 1.14 -7.86
N GLN A 134 9.07 -0.01 -7.24
CA GLN A 134 10.30 -0.27 -6.49
C GLN A 134 10.71 -1.73 -6.65
N LEU A 135 12.02 -1.99 -6.68
CA LEU A 135 12.61 -3.32 -6.64
C LEU A 135 13.44 -3.48 -5.36
N TYR A 136 13.37 -4.66 -4.75
CA TYR A 136 14.12 -4.99 -3.56
C TYR A 136 14.91 -6.29 -3.75
N LEU A 137 16.13 -6.33 -3.21
CA LEU A 137 16.94 -7.53 -3.10
C LEU A 137 17.26 -7.77 -1.62
N GLY A 138 16.83 -8.91 -1.07
CA GLY A 138 17.07 -9.21 0.35
C GLY A 138 16.51 -8.16 1.31
N GLY A 139 15.42 -7.48 0.92
CA GLY A 139 14.80 -6.39 1.68
C GLY A 139 15.48 -5.02 1.54
N GLN A 140 16.54 -4.89 0.75
CA GLN A 140 17.17 -3.60 0.41
C GLN A 140 16.63 -3.07 -0.91
N ARG A 141 16.33 -1.78 -0.97
CA ARG A 141 15.83 -1.13 -2.20
C ARG A 141 16.95 -0.99 -3.23
N MET A 142 16.67 -1.38 -4.47
CA MET A 142 17.55 -1.21 -5.62
C MET A 142 17.31 0.13 -6.33
N THR A 143 18.30 0.57 -7.11
CA THR A 143 18.29 1.89 -7.77
C THR A 143 17.61 1.79 -9.14
N PRO A 144 16.61 2.62 -9.47
CA PRO A 144 16.14 2.70 -10.86
C PRO A 144 17.30 3.15 -11.76
N ALA A 145 17.50 2.46 -12.88
CA ALA A 145 18.48 2.80 -13.92
C ALA A 145 18.45 4.30 -14.23
N ARG A 146 19.58 5.00 -14.06
CA ARG A 146 19.60 6.47 -14.09
C ARG A 146 20.89 7.08 -14.61
N TYR A 147 20.76 8.24 -15.23
CA TYR A 147 21.89 9.07 -15.67
C TYR A 147 21.97 10.40 -14.90
N PRO A 148 23.14 10.74 -14.35
CA PRO A 148 24.28 9.86 -14.10
C PRO A 148 23.92 8.83 -13.01
N ASN A 149 24.67 7.74 -12.96
CA ASN A 149 24.47 6.64 -12.01
C ASN A 149 24.54 7.12 -10.55
N THR A 150 25.33 8.17 -10.30
CA THR A 150 25.42 8.86 -9.00
C THR A 150 25.50 10.38 -9.19
N GLY A 151 25.12 11.14 -8.16
CA GLY A 151 25.18 12.60 -8.20
C GLY A 151 24.01 13.26 -8.93
N TRP A 152 24.25 14.47 -9.42
CA TRP A 152 23.22 15.31 -10.05
C TRP A 152 23.81 16.08 -11.23
N LEU A 153 23.05 16.15 -12.32
CA LEU A 153 23.27 17.12 -13.40
C LEU A 153 22.75 18.50 -12.98
N ARG A 154 23.10 19.53 -13.74
CA ARG A 154 22.71 20.91 -13.46
C ARG A 154 21.97 21.53 -14.64
N THR A 155 20.83 22.17 -14.35
CA THR A 155 20.17 23.03 -15.34
C THR A 155 21.01 24.29 -15.54
N SER A 156 21.07 24.78 -16.78
CA SER A 156 21.67 26.09 -17.12
C SER A 156 20.60 27.17 -17.28
N GLN A 157 19.42 26.79 -17.77
CA GLN A 157 18.23 27.64 -17.91
C GLN A 157 16.98 26.80 -17.69
N GLY A 158 15.90 27.44 -17.25
CA GLY A 158 14.62 26.80 -17.03
C GLY A 158 13.46 27.78 -17.12
N GLY A 159 12.28 27.26 -17.46
CA GLY A 159 11.06 28.05 -17.51
C GLY A 159 9.87 27.22 -17.96
N GLY A 160 8.75 27.34 -17.25
CA GLY A 160 7.53 26.59 -17.55
C GLY A 160 7.78 25.08 -17.60
N THR A 161 7.65 24.48 -18.77
CA THR A 161 7.76 23.03 -19.02
C THR A 161 9.06 22.63 -19.72
N GLN A 162 10.12 23.44 -19.58
CA GLN A 162 11.39 23.23 -20.26
C GLN A 162 12.59 23.57 -19.37
N VAL A 163 13.68 22.81 -19.53
CA VAL A 163 15.03 23.20 -19.08
C VAL A 163 16.05 23.01 -20.19
N GLN A 164 17.19 23.69 -20.04
CA GLN A 164 18.42 23.40 -20.76
C GLN A 164 19.48 22.89 -19.78
N SER A 165 20.34 22.00 -20.24
CA SER A 165 21.53 21.55 -19.52
C SER A 165 22.64 21.22 -20.50
N GLY A 166 23.82 21.79 -20.26
CA GLY A 166 25.03 21.44 -21.02
C GLY A 166 25.59 20.06 -20.66
N ASP A 167 25.14 19.46 -19.55
CA ASP A 167 25.58 18.12 -19.12
C ASP A 167 24.92 16.99 -19.93
N LEU A 168 23.86 17.32 -20.70
CA LEU A 168 23.16 16.39 -21.58
C LEU A 168 23.77 16.44 -22.98
N THR A 169 24.49 15.37 -23.34
CA THR A 169 25.25 15.25 -24.59
C THR A 169 24.68 14.19 -25.53
N GLN A 170 23.62 13.49 -25.12
CA GLN A 170 23.02 12.43 -25.90
C GLN A 170 22.35 12.97 -27.19
N PRO A 171 22.17 12.13 -28.23
CA PRO A 171 21.52 12.53 -29.48
C PRO A 171 20.08 13.01 -29.32
N ASN A 172 19.59 13.79 -30.29
CA ASN A 172 18.20 14.25 -30.31
C ASN A 172 17.21 13.07 -30.22
N GLY A 173 16.15 13.26 -29.44
CA GLY A 173 15.15 12.23 -29.17
C GLY A 173 15.58 11.17 -28.15
N TYR A 174 16.85 11.14 -27.74
CA TYR A 174 17.34 10.11 -26.82
C TYR A 174 16.53 10.06 -25.53
N TRP A 175 16.23 11.20 -24.90
CA TRP A 175 15.48 11.26 -23.65
C TRP A 175 13.95 11.24 -23.80
N ASN A 176 13.40 11.12 -25.01
CA ASN A 176 11.94 11.08 -25.20
C ASN A 176 11.34 9.88 -24.46
N GLY A 177 10.26 10.12 -23.70
CA GLY A 177 9.59 9.12 -22.87
C GLY A 177 10.34 8.72 -21.60
N ALA A 178 11.52 9.30 -21.35
CA ALA A 178 12.22 9.15 -20.08
C ALA A 178 11.49 9.91 -18.96
N VAL A 179 11.99 9.77 -17.74
CA VAL A 179 11.56 10.51 -16.57
C VAL A 179 12.71 11.36 -16.07
N MET A 180 12.45 12.64 -15.84
CA MET A 180 13.39 13.56 -15.22
C MET A 180 12.98 13.76 -13.76
N VAL A 181 13.89 13.46 -12.84
CA VAL A 181 13.72 13.79 -11.42
C VAL A 181 14.48 15.06 -11.14
N LEU A 182 13.73 16.16 -10.97
CA LEU A 182 14.26 17.52 -10.88
C LEU A 182 13.97 18.07 -9.49
N ARG A 183 14.98 18.65 -8.86
CA ARG A 183 14.76 19.58 -7.75
C ARG A 183 14.11 20.85 -8.31
N SER A 184 12.79 20.99 -8.18
CA SER A 184 12.04 22.09 -8.79
C SER A 184 11.92 23.32 -7.89
N SER A 185 12.29 23.19 -6.62
CA SER A 185 12.41 24.29 -5.67
C SER A 185 13.41 23.95 -4.56
N SER A 186 13.65 24.88 -3.64
CA SER A 186 14.50 24.62 -2.46
C SER A 186 13.94 23.52 -1.54
N TRP A 187 12.66 23.16 -1.64
CA TRP A 187 11.96 22.23 -0.74
C TRP A 187 11.21 21.10 -1.46
N SER A 188 11.33 20.96 -2.79
CA SER A 188 10.60 19.92 -3.55
C SER A 188 11.43 19.28 -4.66
N PHE A 189 11.07 18.04 -4.97
CA PHE A 189 11.46 17.34 -6.18
C PHE A 189 10.22 17.00 -6.98
N ASP A 190 10.27 17.23 -8.28
CA ASP A 190 9.26 16.77 -9.22
C ASP A 190 9.78 15.57 -10.02
N THR A 191 8.88 14.64 -10.31
CA THR A 191 9.12 13.51 -11.23
C THR A 191 8.35 13.78 -12.51
N LEU A 192 9.06 14.19 -13.56
CA LEU A 192 8.48 14.79 -14.76
C LEU A 192 8.66 13.87 -15.97
N LEU A 193 7.59 13.63 -16.72
CA LEU A 193 7.67 12.87 -17.97
C LEU A 193 8.32 13.73 -19.06
N VAL A 194 9.37 13.24 -19.68
CA VAL A 194 10.06 13.93 -20.79
C VAL A 194 9.25 13.73 -22.08
N THR A 195 8.75 14.84 -22.62
CA THR A 195 7.94 14.85 -23.85
C THR A 195 8.80 15.01 -25.10
N SER A 196 9.89 15.77 -25.03
CA SER A 196 10.89 15.84 -26.09
C SER A 196 12.26 16.26 -25.58
N TYR A 197 13.30 15.87 -26.30
CA TYR A 197 14.68 16.26 -26.05
C TYR A 197 15.42 16.56 -27.35
N ALA A 198 16.08 17.70 -27.41
CA ALA A 198 16.97 18.06 -28.51
C ALA A 198 18.05 19.06 -28.05
N ASN A 199 19.30 18.83 -28.46
CA ASN A 199 20.43 19.76 -28.25
C ASN A 199 20.51 20.30 -26.81
N GLY A 200 20.50 19.42 -25.79
CA GLY A 200 20.58 19.82 -24.37
C GLY A 200 19.28 20.42 -23.80
N THR A 201 18.24 20.59 -24.61
CA THR A 201 16.92 21.10 -24.18
C THR A 201 15.98 19.94 -23.91
N VAL A 202 15.40 19.91 -22.71
CA VAL A 202 14.41 18.90 -22.27
C VAL A 202 13.07 19.59 -22.07
N ASN A 203 12.04 19.11 -22.76
CA ASN A 203 10.64 19.47 -22.50
C ASN A 203 9.96 18.36 -21.71
N PHE A 204 9.09 18.72 -20.78
CA PHE A 204 8.48 17.78 -19.85
C PHE A 204 7.06 18.18 -19.39
N SER A 205 6.39 17.33 -18.62
CA SER A 205 5.11 17.62 -17.97
C SER A 205 5.18 18.79 -16.98
N SER A 206 4.08 19.49 -16.70
CA SER A 206 4.06 20.65 -15.79
C SER A 206 4.73 20.39 -14.43
N PRO A 207 5.75 21.18 -14.03
CA PRO A 207 6.31 21.12 -12.69
C PRO A 207 5.35 21.75 -11.67
N THR A 208 5.57 21.43 -10.39
CA THR A 208 4.74 21.95 -9.29
C THR A 208 4.92 23.46 -9.12
N TYR A 209 6.15 23.94 -9.30
CA TYR A 209 6.52 25.35 -9.17
C TYR A 209 7.23 25.84 -10.43
N ASN A 210 7.21 27.16 -10.64
CA ASN A 210 8.03 27.76 -11.67
C ASN A 210 9.51 27.61 -11.32
N LEU A 211 10.29 27.08 -12.24
CA LEU A 211 11.69 26.75 -12.04
C LEU A 211 12.59 28.00 -11.96
N GLY A 212 12.18 29.12 -12.56
CA GLY A 212 13.07 30.28 -12.72
C GLY A 212 14.39 29.91 -13.41
N SER A 213 15.43 30.70 -13.17
CA SER A 213 16.76 30.56 -13.79
C SER A 213 17.80 29.89 -12.89
N ASP A 214 17.40 29.30 -11.76
CA ASP A 214 18.34 28.69 -10.83
C ASP A 214 18.95 27.39 -11.41
N PRO A 215 20.22 27.09 -11.08
CA PRO A 215 20.87 25.86 -11.53
C PRO A 215 20.42 24.68 -10.66
N TRP A 216 19.22 24.19 -10.93
CA TRP A 216 18.62 23.07 -10.22
C TRP A 216 19.33 21.75 -10.52
N GLY A 217 19.37 20.88 -9.51
CA GLY A 217 19.90 19.53 -9.64
C GLY A 217 18.86 18.59 -10.25
N PHE A 218 19.24 17.77 -11.22
CA PHE A 218 18.36 16.73 -11.76
C PHE A 218 19.12 15.45 -12.13
N TYR A 219 18.37 14.38 -12.38
CA TYR A 219 18.86 13.18 -13.06
C TYR A 219 17.77 12.59 -13.95
N MET A 220 18.18 11.78 -14.92
CA MET A 220 17.29 11.10 -15.87
C MET A 220 17.13 9.64 -15.48
N THR A 221 15.95 9.06 -15.69
CA THR A 221 15.67 7.63 -15.47
C THR A 221 14.61 7.15 -16.48
N GLY A 222 14.29 5.86 -16.46
CA GLY A 222 13.22 5.30 -17.29
C GLY A 222 13.67 4.87 -18.69
N LYS A 223 14.95 4.50 -18.86
CA LYS A 223 15.44 3.84 -20.08
C LYS A 223 16.27 2.62 -19.73
N LEU A 224 16.08 1.54 -20.49
CA LEU A 224 16.90 0.34 -20.38
C LEU A 224 18.38 0.61 -20.70
N ALA A 225 18.67 1.58 -21.57
CA ALA A 225 20.04 1.95 -21.93
C ALA A 225 20.84 2.55 -20.76
N GLU A 226 20.16 3.10 -19.74
CA GLU A 226 20.82 3.58 -18.51
C GLU A 226 20.97 2.48 -17.45
N LEU A 227 20.60 1.23 -17.76
CA LEU A 227 20.86 0.10 -16.87
C LEU A 227 22.29 -0.37 -17.11
N ASP A 228 23.25 0.32 -16.51
CA ASP A 228 24.67 0.15 -16.82
C ASP A 228 25.56 -0.11 -15.58
N SER A 229 24.97 -0.11 -14.39
CA SER A 229 25.68 -0.29 -13.13
C SER A 229 25.07 -1.38 -12.24
N PRO A 230 25.89 -2.12 -11.45
CA PRO A 230 25.38 -3.10 -10.49
C PRO A 230 24.42 -2.47 -9.48
N GLY A 231 23.30 -3.15 -9.22
CA GLY A 231 22.24 -2.69 -8.32
C GLY A 231 21.15 -1.87 -9.00
N GLU A 232 21.25 -1.63 -10.32
CA GLU A 232 20.24 -0.92 -11.07
C GLU A 232 19.15 -1.83 -11.65
N TRP A 233 17.96 -1.27 -11.88
CA TRP A 233 16.84 -1.97 -12.51
C TRP A 233 16.01 -1.06 -13.42
N TYR A 234 15.32 -1.68 -14.39
CA TYR A 234 14.40 -1.01 -15.30
C TYR A 234 13.17 -1.88 -15.54
N TYR A 235 11.97 -1.28 -15.56
CA TYR A 235 10.74 -1.99 -15.90
C TYR A 235 10.13 -1.45 -17.19
N ASP A 236 10.15 -2.30 -18.22
CA ASP A 236 9.45 -2.05 -19.47
C ASP A 236 7.97 -2.38 -19.27
N ARG A 237 7.15 -1.34 -19.14
CA ARG A 237 5.71 -1.48 -18.93
C ARG A 237 4.98 -2.02 -20.14
N ALA A 238 5.44 -1.69 -21.35
CA ALA A 238 4.79 -2.13 -22.58
C ALA A 238 5.04 -3.62 -22.79
N ALA A 239 6.26 -4.08 -22.53
CA ALA A 239 6.62 -5.49 -22.61
C ALA A 239 6.29 -6.30 -21.35
N GLN A 240 5.91 -5.64 -20.24
CA GLN A 240 5.75 -6.24 -18.91
C GLN A 240 7.00 -7.03 -18.47
N GLN A 241 8.19 -6.49 -18.79
CA GLN A 241 9.48 -7.10 -18.49
C GLN A 241 10.26 -6.25 -17.49
N LEU A 242 10.71 -6.89 -16.42
CA LEU A 242 11.63 -6.32 -15.46
C LEU A 242 13.05 -6.73 -15.81
N TYR A 243 13.95 -5.75 -15.89
CA TYR A 243 15.37 -5.92 -16.11
C TYR A 243 16.12 -5.51 -14.84
N PHE A 244 17.12 -6.29 -14.45
CA PHE A 244 17.86 -6.08 -13.22
C PHE A 244 19.31 -6.50 -13.39
N TRP A 245 20.24 -5.66 -12.95
CA TRP A 245 21.64 -6.02 -12.75
C TRP A 245 21.88 -6.22 -11.25
N PRO A 246 21.96 -7.47 -10.76
CA PRO A 246 22.19 -7.73 -9.34
C PRO A 246 23.54 -7.19 -8.84
N PRO A 247 23.60 -6.63 -7.62
CA PRO A 247 24.87 -6.31 -6.96
C PRO A 247 25.83 -7.51 -6.98
N ASN A 248 27.12 -7.23 -7.12
CA ASN A 248 28.19 -8.24 -7.20
C ASN A 248 28.05 -9.25 -8.35
N ASN A 249 27.26 -8.95 -9.38
CA ASN A 249 27.00 -9.83 -10.54
C ASN A 249 26.41 -11.20 -10.13
N GLY A 250 25.61 -11.23 -9.05
CA GLY A 250 24.96 -12.45 -8.58
C GLY A 250 23.86 -12.96 -9.52
N ASP A 251 23.50 -14.24 -9.38
CA ASP A 251 22.32 -14.82 -10.04
C ASP A 251 21.06 -14.50 -9.19
N PRO A 252 20.08 -13.76 -9.73
CA PRO A 252 18.88 -13.38 -8.99
C PRO A 252 17.96 -14.57 -8.68
N ASN A 253 18.10 -15.72 -9.35
CA ASN A 253 17.33 -16.93 -9.02
C ASN A 253 17.76 -17.56 -7.69
N ASN A 254 18.96 -17.24 -7.20
CA ASN A 254 19.48 -17.71 -5.91
C ASN A 254 19.23 -16.70 -4.78
N GLN A 255 18.45 -15.65 -5.05
CA GLN A 255 18.21 -14.56 -4.13
C GLN A 255 16.73 -14.19 -4.09
N THR A 256 16.29 -13.59 -2.98
CA THR A 256 14.92 -13.08 -2.88
C THR A 256 14.87 -11.69 -3.50
N VAL A 257 14.42 -11.63 -4.76
CA VAL A 257 14.07 -10.38 -5.46
C VAL A 257 12.58 -10.11 -5.33
N GLU A 258 12.19 -8.91 -4.94
CA GLU A 258 10.79 -8.53 -4.76
C GLU A 258 10.44 -7.25 -5.51
N ALA A 259 9.34 -7.25 -6.25
CA ALA A 259 8.81 -6.07 -6.95
C ALA A 259 7.59 -5.52 -6.21
N ALA A 260 7.56 -4.22 -5.89
CA ALA A 260 6.39 -3.56 -5.32
C ALA A 260 5.27 -3.44 -6.37
N VAL A 261 4.12 -4.05 -6.08
CA VAL A 261 3.00 -4.19 -7.03
C VAL A 261 1.66 -3.74 -6.44
N TYR A 262 1.48 -3.88 -5.12
CA TYR A 262 0.29 -3.45 -4.41
C TYR A 262 0.42 -2.00 -3.92
N LEU A 263 -0.69 -1.27 -3.96
CA LEU A 263 -0.78 0.11 -3.51
C LEU A 263 -0.77 0.20 -1.98
N ASN A 264 -1.59 -0.60 -1.30
CA ASN A 264 -1.86 -0.43 0.13
C ASN A 264 -1.65 -1.72 0.93
N GLY A 265 -1.50 -1.59 2.25
CA GLY A 265 -1.47 -2.73 3.18
C GLY A 265 -2.87 -3.00 3.72
N VAL A 266 -3.36 -2.15 4.62
CA VAL A 266 -4.74 -2.17 5.12
C VAL A 266 -5.49 -0.94 4.63
N ILE A 267 -6.68 -1.13 4.09
CA ILE A 267 -7.57 -0.07 3.62
C ILE A 267 -8.78 -0.01 4.56
N CYS A 268 -8.92 1.10 5.27
CA CYS A 268 -10.13 1.44 6.02
C CYS A 268 -11.06 2.20 5.07
N SER A 269 -12.15 1.57 4.63
CA SER A 269 -13.00 2.09 3.55
C SER A 269 -13.87 3.26 3.99
N TRP A 270 -14.16 4.14 3.03
CA TRP A 270 -15.05 5.30 3.22
C TRP A 270 -16.39 4.90 3.85
N GLN A 271 -16.97 5.80 4.65
CA GLN A 271 -18.26 5.61 5.33
C GLN A 271 -18.35 4.41 6.28
N ASN A 272 -17.20 3.89 6.73
CA ASN A 272 -17.14 2.91 7.80
C ASN A 272 -16.44 3.53 9.02
N GLU A 273 -16.63 2.89 10.18
CA GLU A 273 -16.12 3.41 11.45
C GLU A 273 -15.61 2.30 12.39
N HIS A 274 -14.82 2.71 13.38
CA HIS A 274 -14.33 1.86 14.46
C HIS A 274 -13.44 0.69 14.00
N PHE A 275 -12.35 1.03 13.31
CA PHE A 275 -11.30 0.08 12.93
C PHE A 275 -10.10 0.15 13.87
N ARG A 276 -9.45 -1.00 14.10
CA ARG A 276 -8.14 -1.07 14.77
C ARG A 276 -7.16 -1.82 13.90
N VAL A 277 -5.95 -1.28 13.74
CA VAL A 277 -4.81 -1.96 13.11
C VAL A 277 -3.67 -1.96 14.11
N GLU A 278 -3.28 -3.13 14.58
CA GLU A 278 -2.36 -3.26 15.71
C GLU A 278 -1.24 -4.29 15.49
N ASN A 279 -0.02 -3.93 15.86
CA ASN A 279 1.14 -4.86 15.89
C ASN A 279 1.48 -5.53 14.55
N ILE A 280 1.31 -4.82 13.43
CA ILE A 280 1.64 -5.28 12.08
C ILE A 280 2.86 -4.53 11.55
N ALA A 281 3.75 -5.23 10.86
CA ALA A 281 4.80 -4.62 10.06
C ALA A 281 4.34 -4.43 8.62
N PHE A 282 4.48 -3.23 8.07
CA PHE A 282 4.17 -2.90 6.68
C PHE A 282 5.45 -2.67 5.88
N ARG A 283 5.52 -3.25 4.69
CA ARG A 283 6.68 -3.18 3.80
C ARG A 283 6.27 -3.08 2.33
N HIS A 284 6.95 -2.23 1.57
CA HIS A 284 6.95 -2.24 0.10
C HIS A 284 5.63 -1.86 -0.58
N GLN A 285 4.70 -1.22 0.14
CA GLN A 285 3.49 -0.63 -0.46
C GLN A 285 3.84 0.57 -1.34
N ARG A 286 3.21 0.65 -2.52
CA ARG A 286 3.41 1.72 -3.51
C ARG A 286 2.74 3.03 -3.13
N LYS A 287 1.73 2.98 -2.24
CA LYS A 287 0.97 4.14 -1.75
C LYS A 287 1.01 4.24 -0.23
N ALA A 288 0.44 3.30 0.53
CA ALA A 288 0.38 3.43 1.98
C ALA A 288 0.43 2.09 2.73
N GLY A 289 1.09 2.03 3.89
CA GLY A 289 0.98 0.87 4.79
C GLY A 289 -0.45 0.72 5.30
N VAL A 290 -1.00 1.79 5.87
CA VAL A 290 -2.43 1.92 6.19
C VAL A 290 -3.03 3.11 5.43
N LEU A 291 -4.06 2.85 4.64
CA LEU A 291 -4.88 3.88 4.00
C LEU A 291 -6.20 4.03 4.76
N ASN A 292 -6.36 5.13 5.48
CA ASN A 292 -7.68 5.56 5.95
C ASN A 292 -8.35 6.40 4.85
N ASN A 293 -9.21 5.75 4.06
CA ASN A 293 -9.89 6.32 2.90
C ASN A 293 -11.20 7.04 3.28
N GLY A 294 -11.20 7.81 4.37
CA GLY A 294 -12.36 8.55 4.85
C GLY A 294 -13.25 7.79 5.83
N ALA A 295 -12.69 6.83 6.58
CA ALA A 295 -13.33 6.17 7.71
C ALA A 295 -13.18 7.01 8.99
N SER A 296 -14.10 6.85 9.94
CA SER A 296 -14.04 7.49 11.26
C SER A 296 -13.52 6.53 12.34
N ASP A 297 -12.96 7.06 13.41
CA ASP A 297 -12.57 6.28 14.60
C ASP A 297 -11.59 5.12 14.29
N VAL A 298 -10.64 5.38 13.40
CA VAL A 298 -9.57 4.44 13.06
C VAL A 298 -8.43 4.59 14.06
N THR A 299 -8.04 3.48 14.68
CA THR A 299 -6.85 3.42 15.53
C THR A 299 -5.75 2.61 14.85
N VAL A 300 -4.53 3.16 14.75
CA VAL A 300 -3.34 2.41 14.29
C VAL A 300 -2.29 2.48 15.38
N THR A 301 -1.92 1.32 15.94
CA THR A 301 -1.06 1.24 17.12
C THR A 301 0.01 0.17 17.05
N GLY A 302 1.20 0.47 17.57
CA GLY A 302 2.28 -0.52 17.68
C GLY A 302 2.76 -1.09 16.34
N CYS A 303 2.45 -0.43 15.22
CA CYS A 303 2.80 -0.89 13.88
C CYS A 303 4.17 -0.35 13.46
N ASP A 304 4.83 -1.07 12.57
CA ASP A 304 6.15 -0.72 12.05
C ASP A 304 6.13 -0.56 10.52
N PHE A 305 6.45 0.63 10.05
CA PHE A 305 6.38 1.02 8.64
C PHE A 305 7.79 1.24 8.10
N GLN A 306 8.16 0.46 7.09
CA GLN A 306 9.50 0.56 6.49
C GLN A 306 9.52 0.30 5.00
N TRP A 307 10.34 1.04 4.25
CA TRP A 307 10.57 0.82 2.82
C TRP A 307 9.27 0.83 2.00
N LEU A 308 8.51 1.90 2.13
CA LEU A 308 7.20 2.08 1.50
C LEU A 308 6.93 3.57 1.31
N TYR A 309 5.89 3.92 0.54
CA TYR A 309 5.64 5.32 0.20
C TYR A 309 5.15 6.16 1.40
N HIS A 310 3.88 6.05 1.82
CA HIS A 310 3.37 6.61 3.08
C HIS A 310 3.23 5.54 4.16
N GLY A 311 3.66 5.80 5.40
CA GLY A 311 3.35 4.92 6.52
C GLY A 311 1.84 4.77 6.72
N ILE A 312 1.21 5.88 7.09
CA ILE A 312 -0.24 6.02 7.19
C ILE A 312 -0.64 7.17 6.29
N LEU A 313 -1.67 6.99 5.46
CA LEU A 313 -2.30 8.07 4.70
C LEU A 313 -3.77 8.14 5.10
N SER A 314 -4.19 9.30 5.61
CA SER A 314 -5.50 9.44 6.25
C SER A 314 -6.28 10.64 5.72
N ALA A 315 -7.52 10.38 5.31
CA ALA A 315 -8.53 11.39 5.01
C ALA A 315 -9.80 11.25 5.90
N GLY A 316 -9.69 10.47 6.98
CA GLY A 316 -10.78 10.19 7.93
C GLY A 316 -10.91 11.20 9.07
N THR A 317 -11.83 10.94 10.00
CA THR A 317 -12.07 11.78 11.20
C THR A 317 -11.92 10.98 12.49
N HIS A 318 -11.72 11.66 13.63
CA HIS A 318 -11.64 11.06 14.97
C HIS A 318 -10.66 9.87 15.10
N SER A 319 -9.59 9.86 14.31
CA SER A 319 -8.63 8.76 14.25
C SER A 319 -7.42 8.98 15.16
N LEU A 320 -6.87 7.90 15.72
CA LEU A 320 -5.72 7.91 16.62
C LEU A 320 -4.58 7.06 16.04
N TYR A 321 -3.41 7.67 15.84
CA TYR A 321 -2.21 6.97 15.39
C TYR A 321 -1.12 7.12 16.46
N SER A 322 -0.83 6.06 17.22
CA SER A 322 0.08 6.17 18.38
C SER A 322 0.98 4.95 18.55
N GLY A 323 2.19 5.15 19.09
CA GLY A 323 3.15 4.05 19.33
C GLY A 323 3.64 3.35 18.05
N ASN A 324 3.55 4.00 16.88
CA ASN A 324 4.01 3.46 15.61
C ASN A 324 5.45 3.87 15.33
N THR A 325 6.17 3.03 14.57
CA THR A 325 7.52 3.32 14.12
C THR A 325 7.56 3.52 12.61
N PHE A 326 8.18 4.61 12.15
CA PHE A 326 8.35 4.94 10.73
C PHE A 326 9.83 5.05 10.40
N ARG A 327 10.31 4.29 9.40
CA ARG A 327 11.72 4.28 8.97
C ARG A 327 11.78 4.17 7.46
N ASN A 328 12.68 4.90 6.80
CA ASN A 328 12.90 4.77 5.34
C ASN A 328 11.60 4.84 4.50
N THR A 329 10.68 5.75 4.84
CA THR A 329 9.50 6.04 4.02
C THR A 329 9.87 7.02 2.90
N TYR A 330 9.21 6.91 1.74
CA TYR A 330 9.56 7.73 0.56
C TYR A 330 8.77 9.05 0.48
N ALA A 331 7.67 9.15 1.22
CA ALA A 331 6.95 10.38 1.44
C ALA A 331 6.82 10.63 2.94
N THR A 332 6.51 11.89 3.31
CA THR A 332 6.13 12.21 4.69
C THR A 332 4.83 11.46 5.03
N GLY A 333 4.79 10.87 6.22
CA GLY A 333 3.56 10.35 6.83
C GLY A 333 2.69 11.46 7.39
#